data_AF-A0A7C2QQ69-F1
#
_entry.id   AF-A0A7C2QQ69-F1
#
_cell.length_a   1.000
_cell.length_b   1.000
_cell.length_c   1.000
_cell.angle_alpha   90.00
_cell.angle_beta   90.00
_cell.angle_gamma   90.00
#
_symmetry.space_group_name_H-M   'P 1'
#
loop_
_entity.id
_entity.type
_entity.pdbx_description
1 polymer ?
#
loop_
_entity_poly.entity_id
_entity_poly.type
_entity_poly.pdbx_seq_one_letter_code
_entity_poly.pdbx_strand_id
1 'polypeptide(L)'
;MAAFLVIFIAGLCGYFRASLLAWPAMALSLLLLSWAEHYLLARRTAEIGFAEVVQGALLRSSINALASTGACYWSGVAIRHLSGL
;
A
#
# COMPACT_ATOMS: atom_id res chain seq x y z
N MET A 1 11.51 -3.07 -5.38
CA MET A 1 10.87 -4.31 -5.90
C MET A 1 9.79 -4.87 -4.98
N ALA A 2 10.02 -4.93 -3.66
CA ALA A 2 9.04 -5.46 -2.71
C ALA A 2 7.67 -4.74 -2.75
N ALA A 3 7.65 -3.41 -2.92
CA ALA A 3 6.39 -2.66 -3.03
C ALA A 3 5.54 -3.11 -4.24
N PHE A 4 6.17 -3.37 -5.38
CA PHE A 4 5.49 -3.87 -6.58
C PHE A 4 4.90 -5.27 -6.35
N LEU A 5 5.64 -6.16 -5.67
CA LEU A 5 5.16 -7.50 -5.30
C LEU A 5 3.90 -7.43 -4.44
N VAL A 6 3.85 -6.54 -3.43
CA VAL A 6 2.67 -6.39 -2.57
C VAL A 6 1.45 -5.91 -3.38
N ILE A 7 1.64 -4.97 -4.29
CA ILE A 7 0.57 -4.47 -5.18
C ILE A 7 0.09 -5.59 -6.12
N PHE A 8 1.00 -6.36 -6.69
CA PHE A 8 0.67 -7.50 -7.56
C PHE A 8 -0.10 -8.58 -6.80
N ILE A 9 0.32 -8.93 -5.58
CA ILE A 9 -0.38 -9.88 -4.72
C ILE A 9 -1.79 -9.36 -4.38
N ALA A 10 -1.97 -8.06 -4.15
CA ALA A 10 -3.30 -7.49 -3.95
C ALA A 10 -4.23 -7.76 -5.16
N GLY A 11 -3.71 -7.66 -6.38
CA GLY A 11 -4.44 -8.03 -7.59
C GLY A 11 -4.79 -9.52 -7.68
N LEU A 12 -3.86 -10.40 -7.33
CA LEU A 12 -4.13 -11.84 -7.23
C LEU A 12 -5.21 -12.13 -6.18
N CYS A 13 -5.14 -11.51 -5.00
CA CYS A 13 -6.16 -11.64 -3.96
C CYS A 13 -7.55 -11.23 -4.47
N GLY A 14 -7.63 -10.14 -5.24
CA GLY A 14 -8.87 -9.73 -5.90
C GLY A 14 -9.38 -10.76 -6.90
N TYR A 15 -8.49 -11.29 -7.75
CA TYR A 15 -8.83 -12.33 -8.73
C TYR A 15 -9.34 -13.62 -8.08
N PHE A 16 -8.75 -14.04 -6.95
CA PHE A 16 -9.19 -15.23 -6.21
C PHE A 16 -10.36 -14.99 -5.25
N ARG A 17 -10.96 -13.78 -5.23
CA ARG A 17 -12.02 -13.41 -4.27
C ARG A 17 -11.62 -13.68 -2.82
N ALA A 18 -10.38 -13.35 -2.47
CA ALA A 18 -9.93 -13.36 -1.08
C ALA A 18 -10.78 -12.39 -0.23
N SER A 19 -10.64 -12.46 1.10
CA SER A 19 -11.37 -11.57 2.00
C SER A 19 -11.18 -10.10 1.63
N LEU A 20 -12.23 -9.28 1.82
CA LEU A 20 -12.15 -7.82 1.75
C LEU A 20 -11.23 -7.21 2.82
N LEU A 21 -10.67 -8.01 3.72
CA LEU A 21 -9.60 -7.62 4.63
C LEU A 21 -8.19 -7.85 4.04
N ALA A 22 -8.08 -8.37 2.82
CA ALA A 22 -6.79 -8.55 2.16
C ALA A 22 -6.20 -7.21 1.67
N TRP A 23 -7.01 -6.33 1.07
CA TRP A 23 -6.51 -5.04 0.58
C TRP A 23 -5.96 -4.10 1.67
N PRO A 24 -6.53 -3.95 2.89
CA PRO A 24 -5.97 -3.05 3.90
C PRO A 24 -4.73 -3.69 4.54
N ALA A 25 -4.67 -5.02 4.64
CA ALA A 25 -3.49 -5.74 5.12
C ALA A 25 -2.30 -5.54 4.17
N MET A 26 -2.54 -5.55 2.84
CA MET A 26 -1.50 -5.24 1.84
C MET A 26 -1.09 -3.76 1.91
N ALA A 27 -2.04 -2.83 2.07
CA ALA A 27 -1.75 -1.42 2.25
C ALA A 27 -0.89 -1.16 3.51
N LEU A 28 -1.23 -1.82 4.63
CA LEU A 28 -0.48 -1.76 5.87
C LEU A 28 0.93 -2.32 5.69
N SER A 29 1.07 -3.43 4.97
CA SER A 29 2.37 -4.04 4.68
C SER A 29 3.28 -3.09 3.88
N LEU A 30 2.74 -2.37 2.88
CA LEU A 30 3.48 -1.33 2.16
C LEU A 30 3.91 -0.18 3.06
N LEU A 31 3.03 0.24 3.97
CA LEU A 31 3.28 1.34 4.88
C LEU A 31 4.38 0.98 5.89
N LEU A 32 4.34 -0.24 6.44
CA LEU A 32 5.39 -0.78 7.30
C LEU A 32 6.72 -0.92 6.59
N LEU A 33 6.72 -1.39 5.34
CA LEU A 33 7.93 -1.50 4.52
C LEU A 33 8.53 -0.11 4.25
N SER A 34 7.71 0.85 3.85
CA SER A 34 8.10 2.24 3.64
C SER A 34 8.70 2.84 4.91
N TRP A 35 8.06 2.60 6.06
CA TRP A 35 8.56 3.04 7.36
C TRP A 35 9.90 2.40 7.70
N ALA A 36 10.05 1.08 7.53
CA ALA A 36 11.30 0.38 7.80
C ALA A 36 12.48 0.91 6.96
N GLU A 37 12.23 1.26 5.70
CA GLU A 37 13.25 1.83 4.80
C GLU A 37 13.59 3.29 5.16
N HIS A 38 12.61 4.10 5.57
CA HIS A 38 12.77 5.55 5.73
C HIS A 38 12.81 6.04 7.19
N TYR A 39 12.70 5.15 8.18
CA TYR A 39 12.62 5.51 9.60
C TYR A 39 13.78 6.40 10.06
N LEU A 40 15.03 6.07 9.67
CA LEU A 40 16.21 6.85 10.08
C LEU A 40 16.20 8.26 9.47
N LEU A 41 15.74 8.41 8.23
CA LEU A 41 15.60 9.70 7.56
C LEU A 41 14.47 10.52 8.17
N ALA A 42 13.32 9.89 8.43
CA ALA A 42 12.17 10.51 9.08
C ALA A 42 12.50 10.99 10.51
N ARG A 43 13.26 10.20 11.25
CA ARG A 43 13.72 10.57 12.59
C ARG A 43 14.66 11.77 12.56
N ARG A 44 15.69 11.76 11.70
CA ARG A 44 16.62 12.88 11.58
C ARG A 44 15.94 14.17 11.12
N THR A 45 14.99 14.08 10.19
CA THR A 45 14.24 15.25 9.73
C THR A 45 13.30 15.81 10.80
N ALA A 46 12.71 14.96 11.64
CA ALA A 46 11.95 15.40 12.80
C ALA A 46 12.84 16.09 13.86
N GLU A 47 14.05 15.58 14.10
CA GLU A 47 15.03 16.18 15.03
C GLU A 47 15.49 17.59 14.58
N ILE A 48 15.43 17.89 13.28
CA ILE A 48 15.78 19.21 12.69
C ILE A 48 14.56 20.17 12.70
N GLY A 49 13.41 19.75 13.22
CA GLY A 49 12.22 20.60 13.37
C GLY A 49 11.21 20.52 12.22
N PHE A 50 11.39 19.59 11.26
CA PHE A 50 10.47 19.40 10.12
C PHE A 50 9.40 18.33 10.36
N ALA A 51 8.96 18.16 11.60
CA ALA A 51 8.02 17.10 11.98
C ALA A 51 6.70 17.13 11.19
N GLU A 52 6.13 18.32 10.93
CA GLU A 52 4.89 18.45 10.15
C GLU A 52 5.05 17.99 8.69
N VAL A 53 6.21 18.25 8.08
CA VAL A 53 6.51 17.83 6.70
C VAL A 53 6.56 16.29 6.62
N VAL A 54 7.19 15.66 7.62
CA VAL A 54 7.26 14.20 7.74
C VAL A 54 5.86 13.61 7.89
N GLN A 55 5.01 14.18 8.75
CA GLN A 55 3.62 13.72 8.91
C GLN A 55 2.81 13.86 7.62
N GLY A 56 2.94 14.99 6.91
CA GLY A 56 2.28 15.20 5.62
C GLY A 56 2.72 14.20 4.54
N ALA A 57 4.02 13.87 4.50
CA ALA A 57 4.55 12.87 3.58
C ALA A 57 4.03 11.46 3.90
N LEU A 58 3.97 11.09 5.19
CA LEU A 58 3.44 9.81 5.64
C LEU A 58 1.95 9.67 5.31
N LEU A 59 1.16 10.72 5.54
CA LEU A 59 -0.26 10.74 5.17
C LEU A 59 -0.48 10.52 3.68
N ARG A 60 0.25 11.26 2.81
CA ARG A 60 0.17 11.06 1.36
C ARG A 60 0.63 9.67 0.94
N SER A 61 1.71 9.17 1.52
CA SER A 61 2.21 7.82 1.25
C SER A 61 1.18 6.75 1.63
N SER A 62 0.49 6.94 2.76
CA SER A 62 -0.55 6.03 3.25
C SER A 62 -1.77 6.02 2.32
N ILE A 63 -2.21 7.19 1.87
CA ILE A 63 -3.31 7.33 0.90
C ILE A 63 -2.92 6.67 -0.43
N ASN A 64 -1.71 6.91 -0.92
CA ASN A 64 -1.22 6.31 -2.16
C ASN A 64 -1.10 4.78 -2.06
N ALA A 65 -0.63 4.26 -0.92
CA ALA A 65 -0.57 2.83 -0.66
C ALA A 65 -1.98 2.21 -0.71
N LEU A 66 -2.95 2.82 -0.01
CA LEU A 66 -4.33 2.34 0.02
C LEU A 66 -5.01 2.40 -1.36
N ALA A 67 -4.80 3.50 -2.09
CA ALA A 67 -5.33 3.68 -3.43
C ALA A 67 -4.74 2.66 -4.42
N SER A 68 -3.42 2.44 -4.39
CA SER A 68 -2.75 1.51 -5.31
C SER A 68 -3.11 0.04 -5.03
N THR A 69 -3.12 -0.39 -3.77
CA THR A 69 -3.53 -1.77 -3.42
C THR A 69 -5.01 -1.99 -3.68
N GLY A 70 -5.85 -0.99 -3.45
CA GLY A 70 -7.27 -1.06 -3.76
C GLY A 70 -7.56 -1.12 -5.25
N ALA A 71 -6.91 -0.26 -6.05
CA ALA A 71 -7.03 -0.30 -7.50
C ALA A 71 -6.63 -1.66 -8.07
N CYS A 72 -5.54 -2.26 -7.57
CA CYS A 72 -5.13 -3.59 -8.00
C CYS A 72 -6.09 -4.69 -7.53
N TYR A 73 -6.55 -4.65 -6.27
CA TYR A 73 -7.52 -5.64 -5.79
C TYR A 73 -8.80 -5.62 -6.65
N TRP A 74 -9.37 -4.44 -6.88
CA TRP A 74 -10.59 -4.31 -7.69
C TRP A 74 -10.36 -4.61 -9.17
N SER A 75 -9.17 -4.33 -9.73
CA SER A 75 -8.86 -4.75 -11.08
C SER A 75 -8.81 -6.28 -11.19
N GLY A 76 -8.26 -6.99 -10.18
CA GLY A 76 -8.31 -8.44 -10.11
C GLY A 76 -9.74 -9.00 -10.08
N VAL A 77 -10.61 -8.39 -9.27
CA VAL A 77 -12.05 -8.73 -9.21
C VAL A 77 -12.72 -8.49 -10.57
N ALA A 78 -12.44 -7.36 -11.22
CA ALA A 78 -13.01 -7.01 -12.52
C ALA A 78 -12.53 -7.97 -13.61
N ILE A 79 -11.24 -8.30 -13.65
CA ILE A 79 -10.68 -9.28 -14.60
C ILE A 79 -11.36 -10.64 -14.43
N ARG A 80 -11.54 -11.10 -13.19
CA ARG A 80 -12.24 -12.36 -12.91
C ARG A 80 -13.66 -12.34 -13.47
N HIS A 81 -14.41 -11.27 -13.17
CA HIS A 81 -15.77 -11.07 -13.67
C HIS A 81 -15.85 -11.04 -15.21
N LEU A 82 -14.93 -10.35 -15.87
CA LEU A 82 -14.86 -10.29 -17.33
C LEU A 82 -14.42 -11.62 -17.96
N SER A 83 -13.66 -12.43 -17.23
CA SER A 83 -13.21 -13.76 -17.66
C SER A 83 -14.30 -14.84 -17.52
N GLY A 84 -15.46 -14.50 -16.94
CA GLY A 84 -16.56 -15.45 -16.72
C GLY A 84 -16.34 -16.45 -15.59
N LEU A 85 -15.45 -16.12 -14.63
CA LEU A 85 -15.10 -16.93 -13.44
C LEU A 85 -15.61 -16.30 -12.14
#